data_AF-A0A959EGT1-F1
#
_entry.id   AF-A0A959EGT1-F1
#
_cell.length_a   1.000
_cell.length_b   1.000
_cell.length_c   1.000
_cell.angle_alpha   90.00
_cell.angle_beta   90.00
_cell.angle_gamma   90.00
#
_symmetry.space_group_name_H-M   'P 1'
#
loop_
_entity.id
_entity.type
_entity.pdbx_description
1 polymer ?
#
loop_
_entity_poly.entity_id
_entity_poly.type
_entity_poly.pdbx_seq_one_letter_code
_entity_poly.pdbx_strand_id
1 'polypeptide(L)'
;LQFINVFRKYGFQYFESPHLLYRGDGDDWSSPELVVHLTKNGYFSEAGKKDIAEIIRLIKTFTEKNNLKDNWLQHIADEPTSSNAACYKAIVQQVKSIYPEITIMEATNDRDGLAGAIDLWCPLINDFQENEAFFRSREQEGEQVLVYTCLIPGGPWLNRTLDMERLRQVYFGWGAAHYNTSGYLHWGLNQYHAGPFEQSVVHHPSPVATANNFLPAGDTHIVYPGKAGPLSSARFEAHRIGIEDFELLRLFKAEKPKAHERMVKKLFRSYTDYELSVKKYRKVRKRLLRKVEGGV
;
A
#
# COMPACT_ATOMS: atom_id res chain seq x y z
N LEU A 1 20.43 12.92 0.12
CA LEU A 1 20.51 11.61 0.81
C LEU A 1 20.14 11.61 2.28
N GLN A 2 20.20 12.73 3.01
CA GLN A 2 20.00 12.74 4.48
C GLN A 2 18.77 11.95 4.94
N PHE A 3 17.61 12.16 4.31
CA PHE A 3 16.38 11.44 4.62
C PHE A 3 16.51 9.92 4.41
N ILE A 4 16.96 9.48 3.22
CA ILE A 4 17.19 8.06 2.90
C ILE A 4 18.16 7.39 3.90
N ASN A 5 19.24 8.08 4.26
CA ASN A 5 20.26 7.52 5.14
C ASN A 5 19.76 7.32 6.58
N VAL A 6 18.75 8.10 7.03
CA VAL A 6 18.08 7.85 8.32
C VAL A 6 17.45 6.45 8.31
N PHE A 7 16.70 6.12 7.27
CA PHE A 7 16.01 4.82 7.20
C PHE A 7 16.97 3.66 6.88
N ARG A 8 17.99 3.87 6.04
CA ARG A 8 19.04 2.85 5.80
C ARG A 8 19.73 2.41 7.08
N LYS A 9 19.98 3.35 8.02
CA LYS A 9 20.56 3.03 9.33
C LYS A 9 19.73 2.01 10.11
N TYR A 10 18.42 1.99 9.89
CA TYR A 10 17.48 1.05 10.52
C TYR A 10 17.10 -0.13 9.63
N GLY A 11 17.84 -0.37 8.54
CA GLY A 11 17.67 -1.57 7.69
C GLY A 11 16.57 -1.45 6.63
N PHE A 12 15.98 -0.27 6.42
CA PHE A 12 15.04 -0.07 5.30
C PHE A 12 15.79 -0.15 3.97
N GLN A 13 15.23 -0.94 3.06
CA GLN A 13 15.86 -1.23 1.77
C GLN A 13 15.18 -0.51 0.62
N TYR A 14 13.84 -0.46 0.63
CA TYR A 14 12.99 0.13 -0.41
C TYR A 14 12.58 1.55 -0.07
N PHE A 15 12.51 2.40 -1.10
CA PHE A 15 12.16 3.81 -1.01
C PHE A 15 11.11 4.16 -2.05
N GLU A 16 9.92 4.47 -1.56
CA GLU A 16 8.86 5.03 -2.37
C GLU A 16 9.11 6.51 -2.63
N SER A 17 8.79 6.95 -3.84
CA SER A 17 8.96 8.33 -4.28
C SER A 17 7.62 9.00 -4.56
N PRO A 18 7.53 10.33 -4.43
CA PRO A 18 6.27 11.04 -4.67
C PRO A 18 5.75 10.83 -6.10
N HIS A 19 4.44 11.00 -6.26
CA HIS A 19 3.79 11.09 -7.56
C HIS A 19 4.41 12.19 -8.42
N LEU A 20 4.51 11.93 -9.72
CA LEU A 20 5.06 12.88 -10.70
C LEU A 20 4.00 13.83 -11.23
N LEU A 21 2.76 13.34 -11.32
CA LEU A 21 1.60 14.07 -11.83
C LEU A 21 0.39 13.91 -10.90
N TYR A 22 -0.58 14.79 -11.09
CA TYR A 22 -1.87 14.78 -10.39
C TYR A 22 -2.98 15.24 -11.33
N ARG A 23 -4.23 15.21 -10.85
CA ARG A 23 -5.44 15.55 -11.63
C ARG A 23 -5.70 17.06 -11.79
N GLY A 24 -4.68 17.90 -11.63
CA GLY A 24 -4.83 19.35 -11.69
C GLY A 24 -5.49 19.95 -10.45
N ASP A 25 -5.62 21.27 -10.45
CA ASP A 25 -6.14 22.01 -9.30
C ASP A 25 -7.63 21.68 -9.11
N GLY A 26 -7.99 21.25 -7.90
CA GLY A 26 -9.33 20.77 -7.58
C GLY A 26 -9.47 19.24 -7.52
N ASP A 27 -8.43 18.49 -7.93
CA ASP A 27 -8.40 17.02 -7.82
C ASP A 27 -9.59 16.33 -8.53
N ASP A 28 -9.86 16.73 -9.77
CA ASP A 28 -10.99 16.19 -10.54
C ASP A 28 -10.73 14.75 -10.98
N TRP A 29 -11.36 13.80 -10.28
CA TRP A 29 -11.32 12.36 -10.53
C TRP A 29 -11.77 11.93 -11.93
N SER A 30 -12.47 12.82 -12.65
CA SER A 30 -12.90 12.61 -14.03
C SER A 30 -11.98 13.21 -15.09
N SER A 31 -10.95 13.96 -14.67
CA SER A 31 -10.00 14.59 -15.61
C SER A 31 -9.29 13.52 -16.44
N PRO A 32 -9.32 13.60 -17.78
CA PRO A 32 -8.67 12.63 -18.65
C PRO A 32 -7.16 12.88 -18.81
N GLU A 33 -6.69 14.07 -18.43
CA GLU A 33 -5.30 14.47 -18.54
C GLU A 33 -4.71 14.73 -17.14
N LEU A 34 -3.51 14.20 -16.94
CA LEU A 34 -2.70 14.42 -15.75
C LEU A 34 -1.76 15.61 -15.97
N VAL A 35 -1.47 16.31 -14.87
CA VAL A 35 -0.70 17.55 -14.82
C VAL A 35 0.55 17.34 -13.99
N VAL A 36 1.70 17.79 -14.48
CA VAL A 36 2.98 17.66 -13.77
C VAL A 36 2.96 18.46 -12.46
N HIS A 37 3.33 17.82 -11.35
CA HIS A 37 3.26 18.44 -10.02
C HIS A 37 4.08 19.74 -9.91
N LEU A 38 5.30 19.74 -10.47
CA LEU A 38 6.28 20.81 -10.31
C LEU A 38 5.99 22.04 -11.18
N THR A 39 5.56 21.82 -12.42
CA THR A 39 5.45 22.87 -13.44
C THR A 39 4.02 23.23 -13.79
N LYS A 40 3.05 22.40 -13.39
CA LYS A 40 1.62 22.58 -13.66
C LYS A 40 1.25 22.46 -15.14
N ASN A 41 2.16 21.94 -15.97
CA ASN A 41 1.90 21.66 -17.37
C ASN A 41 1.10 20.37 -17.53
N GLY A 42 0.05 20.39 -18.36
CA GLY A 42 -0.65 19.18 -18.79
C GLY A 42 0.30 18.26 -19.56
N TYR A 43 0.20 16.95 -19.31
CA TYR A 43 1.11 15.96 -19.89
C TYR A 43 1.17 16.00 -21.43
N PHE A 44 0.04 16.22 -22.11
CA PHE A 44 0.00 16.18 -23.57
C PHE A 44 0.63 17.41 -24.24
N SER A 45 0.88 18.48 -23.47
CA SER A 45 1.65 19.62 -23.95
C SER A 45 3.13 19.25 -24.19
N GLU A 46 3.78 19.96 -25.13
CA GLU A 46 5.22 19.77 -25.37
C GLU A 46 6.06 20.08 -24.11
N ALA A 47 5.63 21.05 -23.32
CA ALA A 47 6.25 21.37 -22.04
C ALA A 47 6.11 20.22 -21.03
N GLY A 48 4.90 19.65 -20.88
CA GLY A 48 4.64 18.54 -19.96
C GLY A 48 5.46 17.28 -20.29
N LYS A 49 5.52 16.89 -21.58
CA LYS A 49 6.38 15.77 -22.01
C LYS A 49 7.86 16.06 -21.74
N LYS A 50 8.32 17.29 -21.95
CA LYS A 50 9.70 17.68 -21.66
C LYS A 50 10.00 17.61 -20.17
N ASP A 51 9.06 18.07 -19.34
CA ASP A 51 9.18 18.04 -17.88
C ASP A 51 9.33 16.60 -17.37
N ILE A 52 8.48 15.68 -17.81
CA ILE A 52 8.59 14.25 -17.44
C ILE A 52 9.93 13.67 -17.90
N ALA A 53 10.36 13.99 -19.13
CA ALA A 53 11.64 13.50 -19.63
C ALA A 53 12.83 14.02 -18.80
N GLU A 54 12.79 15.27 -18.35
CA GLU A 54 13.83 15.84 -17.50
C GLU A 54 13.81 15.24 -16.09
N ILE A 55 12.63 15.16 -15.46
CA ILE A 55 12.46 14.59 -14.12
C ILE A 55 12.95 13.13 -14.07
N ILE A 56 12.57 12.29 -15.04
CA ILE A 56 13.00 10.88 -15.04
C ILE A 56 14.50 10.74 -15.28
N ARG A 57 15.13 11.59 -16.11
CA ARG A 57 16.61 11.58 -16.26
C ARG A 57 17.30 11.96 -14.95
N LEU A 58 16.76 12.93 -14.22
CA LEU A 58 17.27 13.32 -12.91
C LEU A 58 17.10 12.20 -11.88
N ILE A 59 15.93 11.55 -11.85
CA ILE A 59 15.66 10.41 -10.97
C ILE A 59 16.62 9.25 -11.30
N LYS A 60 16.78 8.89 -12.58
CA LYS A 60 17.73 7.87 -13.01
C LYS A 60 19.16 8.16 -12.56
N THR A 61 19.63 9.38 -12.83
CA THR A 61 20.97 9.81 -12.40
C THR A 61 21.11 9.75 -10.88
N PHE A 62 20.06 10.16 -10.15
CA PHE A 62 20.03 10.11 -8.70
C PHE A 62 20.05 8.66 -8.18
N THR A 63 19.25 7.75 -8.72
CA THR A 63 19.18 6.36 -8.24
C THR A 63 20.48 5.60 -8.53
N GLU A 64 21.08 5.80 -9.71
CA GLU A 64 22.37 5.23 -10.09
C GLU A 64 23.50 5.71 -9.17
N LYS A 65 23.62 7.04 -8.98
CA LYS A 65 24.67 7.64 -8.14
C LYS A 65 24.61 7.17 -6.68
N ASN A 66 23.43 6.79 -6.20
CA ASN A 66 23.19 6.54 -4.78
C ASN A 66 22.85 5.08 -4.44
N ASN A 67 23.07 4.14 -5.37
CA ASN A 67 22.78 2.71 -5.20
C ASN A 67 21.31 2.45 -4.79
N LEU A 68 20.38 3.01 -5.57
CA LEU A 68 18.93 2.87 -5.35
C LEU A 68 18.22 2.23 -6.55
N LYS A 69 18.94 1.83 -7.62
CA LYS A 69 18.34 1.29 -8.85
C LYS A 69 17.34 0.16 -8.59
N ASP A 70 17.70 -0.78 -7.72
CA ASP A 70 16.90 -1.98 -7.47
C ASP A 70 15.83 -1.80 -6.38
N ASN A 71 15.84 -0.66 -5.67
CA ASN A 71 15.00 -0.45 -4.49
C ASN A 71 14.24 0.89 -4.52
N TRP A 72 14.17 1.55 -5.68
CA TRP A 72 13.40 2.77 -5.88
C TRP A 72 12.04 2.43 -6.49
N LEU A 73 10.97 2.84 -5.81
CA LEU A 73 9.60 2.61 -6.25
C LEU A 73 9.00 3.94 -6.70
N GLN A 74 8.67 4.05 -7.98
CA GLN A 74 8.17 5.27 -8.60
C GLN A 74 6.65 5.26 -8.73
N HIS A 75 6.01 6.22 -8.07
CA HIS A 75 4.60 6.52 -8.27
C HIS A 75 4.45 7.54 -9.41
N ILE A 76 3.40 7.41 -10.23
CA ILE A 76 3.15 8.31 -11.37
C ILE A 76 2.07 9.32 -11.02
N ALA A 77 0.90 8.86 -10.60
CA ALA A 77 -0.24 9.68 -10.20
C ALA A 77 -1.18 8.89 -9.29
N ASP A 78 -1.56 9.47 -8.15
CA ASP A 78 -2.30 8.79 -7.07
C ASP A 78 -3.64 8.24 -7.56
N GLU A 79 -3.90 6.94 -7.41
CA GLU A 79 -5.21 6.32 -7.72
C GLU A 79 -5.76 6.68 -9.12
N PRO A 80 -5.06 6.35 -10.21
CA PRO A 80 -5.55 6.63 -11.55
C PRO A 80 -6.84 5.86 -11.81
N THR A 81 -7.73 6.49 -12.57
CA THR A 81 -9.07 6.02 -12.89
C THR A 81 -9.18 5.69 -14.37
N SER A 82 -10.27 5.07 -14.79
CA SER A 82 -10.54 4.80 -16.21
C SER A 82 -10.56 6.09 -17.06
N SER A 83 -10.90 7.24 -16.48
CA SER A 83 -10.86 8.53 -17.15
C SER A 83 -9.46 8.93 -17.60
N ASN A 84 -8.43 8.71 -16.77
CA ASN A 84 -7.05 9.09 -17.07
C ASN A 84 -6.13 7.92 -17.39
N ALA A 85 -6.61 6.67 -17.43
CA ALA A 85 -5.81 5.48 -17.72
C ALA A 85 -5.00 5.58 -19.02
N ALA A 86 -5.58 6.18 -20.08
CA ALA A 86 -4.88 6.40 -21.35
C ALA A 86 -3.71 7.39 -21.20
N CYS A 87 -3.91 8.49 -20.47
CA CYS A 87 -2.86 9.45 -20.16
C CYS A 87 -1.76 8.80 -19.30
N TYR A 88 -2.17 8.11 -18.23
CA TYR A 88 -1.27 7.36 -17.34
C TYR A 88 -0.37 6.39 -18.11
N LYS A 89 -0.94 5.59 -19.01
CA LYS A 89 -0.20 4.67 -19.89
C LYS A 89 0.82 5.38 -20.77
N ALA A 90 0.42 6.49 -21.38
CA ALA A 90 1.33 7.27 -22.21
C ALA A 90 2.51 7.83 -21.40
N ILE A 91 2.26 8.26 -20.17
CA ILE A 91 3.31 8.69 -19.23
C ILE A 91 4.25 7.53 -18.91
N VAL A 92 3.72 6.38 -18.48
CA VAL A 92 4.53 5.20 -18.15
C VAL A 92 5.37 4.77 -19.34
N GLN A 93 4.82 4.77 -20.57
CA GLN A 93 5.57 4.46 -21.78
C GLN A 93 6.76 5.43 -21.97
N GLN A 94 6.54 6.74 -21.75
CA GLN A 94 7.62 7.71 -21.81
C GLN A 94 8.66 7.46 -20.70
N VAL A 95 8.23 7.25 -19.45
CA VAL A 95 9.11 6.97 -18.32
C VAL A 95 9.99 5.74 -18.62
N LYS A 96 9.37 4.62 -19.01
CA LYS A 96 10.05 3.36 -19.34
C LYS A 96 10.96 3.48 -20.56
N SER A 97 10.68 4.39 -21.51
CA SER A 97 11.61 4.65 -22.63
C SER A 97 12.94 5.28 -22.20
N ILE A 98 12.95 6.01 -21.07
CA ILE A 98 14.12 6.72 -20.54
C ILE A 98 14.82 5.89 -19.47
N TYR A 99 14.03 5.24 -18.62
CA TYR A 99 14.50 4.41 -17.51
C TYR A 99 13.73 3.07 -17.49
N PRO A 100 14.07 2.12 -18.38
CA PRO A 100 13.32 0.86 -18.53
C PRO A 100 13.21 0.04 -17.24
N GLU A 101 14.24 0.09 -16.39
CA GLU A 101 14.34 -0.73 -15.18
C GLU A 101 13.68 -0.11 -13.94
N ILE A 102 13.13 1.11 -14.05
CA ILE A 102 12.43 1.73 -12.91
C ILE A 102 11.18 0.91 -12.57
N THR A 103 10.96 0.61 -11.29
CA THR A 103 9.74 -0.06 -10.83
C THR A 103 8.64 0.98 -10.62
N ILE A 104 7.51 0.80 -11.33
CA ILE A 104 6.30 1.58 -11.17
C ILE A 104 5.37 0.91 -10.16
N MET A 105 5.07 1.62 -9.09
CA MET A 105 4.16 1.21 -8.03
C MET A 105 3.01 2.21 -7.98
N GLU A 106 1.77 1.74 -7.80
CA GLU A 106 0.63 2.66 -7.74
C GLU A 106 -0.55 2.05 -6.96
N ALA A 107 -1.25 2.89 -6.18
CA ALA A 107 -2.59 2.59 -5.69
C ALA A 107 -3.58 2.73 -6.84
N THR A 108 -4.53 1.81 -7.02
CA THR A 108 -5.30 1.75 -8.29
C THR A 108 -6.82 1.78 -8.10
N ASN A 109 -7.50 2.60 -8.92
CA ASN A 109 -8.97 2.63 -9.05
C ASN A 109 -9.46 2.18 -10.44
N ASP A 110 -8.57 1.69 -11.29
CA ASP A 110 -8.90 0.99 -12.54
C ASP A 110 -8.00 -0.24 -12.71
N ARG A 111 -8.54 -1.30 -13.30
CA ARG A 111 -7.83 -2.57 -13.51
C ARG A 111 -7.44 -2.72 -14.97
N ASP A 112 -8.43 -2.80 -15.84
CA ASP A 112 -8.23 -3.12 -17.25
C ASP A 112 -7.48 -2.00 -18.00
N GLY A 113 -7.81 -0.74 -17.70
CA GLY A 113 -7.15 0.40 -18.34
C GLY A 113 -5.67 0.51 -17.97
N LEU A 114 -5.27 0.06 -16.78
CA LEU A 114 -3.88 0.15 -16.28
C LEU A 114 -3.03 -1.09 -16.59
N ALA A 115 -3.63 -2.18 -17.06
CA ALA A 115 -2.90 -3.41 -17.35
C ALA A 115 -1.68 -3.16 -18.27
N GLY A 116 -0.51 -3.64 -17.85
CA GLY A 116 0.78 -3.46 -18.54
C GLY A 116 1.48 -2.13 -18.27
N ALA A 117 0.96 -1.29 -17.37
CA ALA A 117 1.58 -0.01 -16.99
C ALA A 117 2.09 0.02 -15.53
N ILE A 118 1.88 -1.05 -14.77
CA ILE A 118 2.18 -1.11 -13.33
C ILE A 118 2.99 -2.38 -13.06
N ASP A 119 4.14 -2.22 -12.41
CA ASP A 119 4.97 -3.36 -12.01
C ASP A 119 4.56 -3.87 -10.62
N LEU A 120 4.13 -2.98 -9.72
CA LEU A 120 3.72 -3.28 -8.35
C LEU A 120 2.35 -2.66 -8.03
N TRP A 121 1.31 -3.46 -8.15
CA TRP A 121 -0.08 -3.05 -7.92
C TRP A 121 -0.39 -2.92 -6.43
N CYS A 122 -1.15 -1.88 -6.09
CA CYS A 122 -1.75 -1.72 -4.77
C CYS A 122 -3.26 -1.49 -4.89
N PRO A 123 -4.09 -2.50 -5.22
CA PRO A 123 -5.54 -2.40 -5.15
C PRO A 123 -6.07 -2.33 -3.71
N LEU A 124 -7.25 -1.73 -3.53
CA LEU A 124 -7.99 -1.84 -2.27
C LEU A 124 -8.28 -3.31 -1.98
N ILE A 125 -8.28 -3.70 -0.70
CA ILE A 125 -8.53 -5.11 -0.33
C ILE A 125 -9.84 -5.67 -0.87
N ASN A 126 -10.89 -4.85 -1.02
CA ASN A 126 -12.18 -5.30 -1.56
C ASN A 126 -12.09 -5.49 -3.07
N ASP A 127 -11.42 -4.58 -3.78
CA ASP A 127 -11.17 -4.72 -5.20
C ASP A 127 -10.33 -5.97 -5.51
N PHE A 128 -9.25 -6.17 -4.74
CA PHE A 128 -8.43 -7.38 -4.84
C PHE A 128 -9.26 -8.65 -4.60
N GLN A 129 -10.08 -8.70 -3.55
CA GLN A 129 -10.86 -9.89 -3.21
C GLN A 129 -11.91 -10.21 -4.29
N GLU A 130 -12.60 -9.20 -4.79
CA GLU A 130 -13.62 -9.37 -5.82
C GLU A 130 -13.03 -9.76 -7.17
N ASN A 131 -11.78 -9.35 -7.44
CA ASN A 131 -11.12 -9.48 -8.73
C ASN A 131 -9.80 -10.26 -8.64
N GLU A 132 -9.71 -11.20 -7.70
CA GLU A 132 -8.48 -11.93 -7.42
C GLU A 132 -7.89 -12.56 -8.69
N ALA A 133 -8.73 -13.16 -9.55
CA ALA A 133 -8.29 -13.79 -10.80
C ALA A 133 -7.56 -12.83 -11.75
N PHE A 134 -7.97 -11.55 -11.80
CA PHE A 134 -7.28 -10.53 -12.59
C PHE A 134 -5.88 -10.27 -12.02
N PHE A 135 -5.79 -10.02 -10.71
CA PHE A 135 -4.50 -9.75 -10.07
C PHE A 135 -3.55 -10.95 -10.13
N ARG A 136 -4.08 -12.18 -10.07
CA ARG A 136 -3.28 -13.40 -10.31
C ARG A 136 -2.78 -13.51 -11.74
N SER A 137 -3.56 -13.10 -12.73
CA SER A 137 -3.07 -13.10 -14.12
C SER A 137 -1.98 -12.05 -14.30
N ARG A 138 -2.05 -10.91 -13.61
CA ARG A 138 -0.96 -9.93 -13.56
C ARG A 138 0.33 -10.51 -12.95
N GLU A 139 0.22 -11.24 -11.83
CA GLU A 139 1.36 -11.93 -11.22
C GLU A 139 2.03 -12.95 -12.18
N GLN A 140 1.25 -13.58 -13.07
CA GLN A 140 1.78 -14.50 -14.09
C GLN A 140 2.57 -13.78 -15.19
N GLU A 141 2.30 -12.50 -15.42
CA GLU A 141 3.05 -11.64 -16.35
C GLU A 141 4.31 -11.04 -15.69
N GLY A 142 4.63 -11.42 -14.45
CA GLY A 142 5.81 -10.95 -13.71
C GLY A 142 5.59 -9.66 -12.90
N GLU A 143 4.36 -9.16 -12.84
CA GLU A 143 3.98 -8.06 -11.97
C GLU A 143 3.79 -8.55 -10.52
N GLN A 144 3.71 -7.64 -9.58
CA GLN A 144 3.52 -7.94 -8.16
C GLN A 144 2.28 -7.27 -7.60
N VAL A 145 1.69 -7.86 -6.56
CA VAL A 145 0.48 -7.34 -5.94
C VAL A 145 0.65 -7.22 -4.43
N LEU A 146 0.49 -5.99 -3.95
CA LEU A 146 0.23 -5.62 -2.58
C LEU A 146 -1.25 -5.26 -2.45
N VAL A 147 -1.76 -5.17 -1.23
CA VAL A 147 -3.11 -4.63 -0.99
C VAL A 147 -3.02 -3.42 -0.09
N TYR A 148 -3.96 -2.50 -0.22
CA TYR A 148 -4.05 -1.37 0.70
C TYR A 148 -5.44 -1.19 1.28
N THR A 149 -5.48 -0.44 2.38
CA THR A 149 -6.71 0.18 2.88
C THR A 149 -6.44 1.65 3.13
N CYS A 150 -7.52 2.42 3.18
CA CYS A 150 -7.53 3.82 3.56
C CYS A 150 -8.80 4.06 4.41
N LEU A 151 -9.45 5.20 4.22
CA LEU A 151 -10.76 5.47 4.80
C LEU A 151 -11.82 4.40 4.47
N ILE A 152 -11.61 3.66 3.38
CA ILE A 152 -12.42 2.54 2.91
C ILE A 152 -11.54 1.31 2.67
N PRO A 153 -12.13 0.11 2.63
CA PRO A 153 -13.53 -0.18 3.03
C PRO A 153 -13.72 -0.19 4.56
N GLY A 154 -14.95 0.09 5.01
CA GLY A 154 -15.36 0.07 6.43
C GLY A 154 -16.25 -1.13 6.79
N GLY A 155 -16.98 -1.08 7.91
CA GLY A 155 -17.98 -2.10 8.25
C GLY A 155 -17.38 -3.49 8.53
N PRO A 156 -17.77 -4.57 7.83
CA PRO A 156 -17.21 -5.91 8.06
C PRO A 156 -15.79 -6.08 7.50
N TRP A 157 -15.34 -5.15 6.65
CA TRP A 157 -14.05 -5.27 6.01
C TRP A 157 -12.88 -5.10 6.99
N LEU A 158 -11.79 -5.80 6.69
CA LEU A 158 -10.53 -5.65 7.40
C LEU A 158 -10.00 -4.23 7.20
N ASN A 159 -9.83 -3.46 8.25
CA ASN A 159 -9.18 -2.15 8.16
C ASN A 159 -8.49 -1.83 9.50
N ARG A 160 -7.79 -0.69 9.58
CA ARG A 160 -6.99 -0.29 10.73
C ARG A 160 -7.45 1.00 11.41
N THR A 161 -8.69 1.42 11.18
CA THR A 161 -9.30 2.57 11.87
C THR A 161 -9.38 2.34 13.38
N LEU A 162 -9.54 3.42 14.15
CA LEU A 162 -9.44 3.45 15.61
C LEU A 162 -10.57 2.67 16.30
N ASP A 163 -11.76 2.67 15.69
CA ASP A 163 -13.01 2.13 16.22
C ASP A 163 -13.21 0.63 15.96
N MET A 164 -12.24 -0.02 15.32
CA MET A 164 -12.29 -1.45 14.99
C MET A 164 -11.66 -2.34 16.05
N GLU A 165 -12.07 -3.62 16.09
CA GLU A 165 -11.47 -4.59 16.99
C GLU A 165 -9.98 -4.73 16.71
N ARG A 166 -9.15 -4.68 17.77
CA ARG A 166 -7.68 -4.78 17.69
C ARG A 166 -7.17 -6.00 16.89
N LEU A 167 -7.93 -7.08 16.81
CA LEU A 167 -7.54 -8.26 16.03
C LEU A 167 -7.52 -8.00 14.52
N ARG A 168 -8.26 -7.00 14.00
CA ARG A 168 -8.24 -6.67 12.57
C ARG A 168 -6.83 -6.27 12.11
N GLN A 169 -6.13 -5.46 12.89
CA GLN A 169 -4.75 -5.06 12.57
C GLN A 169 -3.77 -6.25 12.57
N VAL A 170 -4.01 -7.26 13.41
CA VAL A 170 -3.23 -8.52 13.39
C VAL A 170 -3.50 -9.30 12.11
N TYR A 171 -4.74 -9.30 11.63
CA TYR A 171 -5.16 -10.12 10.50
C TYR A 171 -4.68 -9.63 9.13
N PHE A 172 -4.00 -8.50 9.01
CA PHE A 172 -3.28 -8.17 7.78
C PHE A 172 -2.20 -9.22 7.46
N GLY A 173 -1.46 -9.71 8.46
CA GLY A 173 -0.49 -10.79 8.25
C GLY A 173 -1.13 -12.14 7.94
N TRP A 174 -2.28 -12.45 8.54
CA TRP A 174 -3.04 -13.67 8.24
C TRP A 174 -3.70 -13.61 6.86
N GLY A 175 -4.15 -12.44 6.44
CA GLY A 175 -4.65 -12.16 5.09
C GLY A 175 -3.56 -12.35 4.04
N ALA A 176 -2.37 -11.80 4.29
CA ALA A 176 -1.21 -12.03 3.44
C ALA A 176 -0.82 -13.52 3.36
N ALA A 177 -0.90 -14.28 4.46
CA ALA A 177 -0.69 -15.72 4.44
C ALA A 177 -1.77 -16.48 3.65
N HIS A 178 -3.02 -16.02 3.72
CA HIS A 178 -4.17 -16.63 3.04
C HIS A 178 -4.10 -16.39 1.52
N TYR A 179 -4.00 -15.13 1.13
CA TYR A 179 -3.99 -14.68 -0.26
C TYR A 179 -2.58 -14.64 -0.86
N ASN A 180 -1.52 -14.99 -0.13
CA ASN A 180 -0.15 -14.91 -0.68
C ASN A 180 0.16 -13.54 -1.31
N THR A 181 -0.34 -12.44 -0.72
CA THR A 181 -0.02 -11.09 -1.17
C THR A 181 1.37 -10.70 -0.70
N SER A 182 2.04 -9.82 -1.44
CA SER A 182 3.44 -9.48 -1.15
C SER A 182 3.61 -8.55 0.07
N GLY A 183 2.50 -8.09 0.66
CA GLY A 183 2.50 -7.10 1.74
C GLY A 183 1.24 -6.23 1.78
N TYR A 184 1.32 -5.14 2.53
CA TYR A 184 0.23 -4.22 2.82
C TYR A 184 0.71 -2.76 2.81
N LEU A 185 -0.05 -1.88 2.19
CA LEU A 185 0.18 -0.44 2.14
C LEU A 185 -0.92 0.32 2.90
N HIS A 186 -0.56 1.45 3.50
CA HIS A 186 -1.52 2.47 3.92
C HIS A 186 -0.85 3.83 4.06
N TRP A 187 -1.50 4.89 3.58
CA TRP A 187 -0.97 6.26 3.52
C TRP A 187 -0.68 6.93 4.89
N GLY A 188 -1.54 6.73 5.88
CA GLY A 188 -1.45 7.42 7.18
C GLY A 188 -0.58 6.75 8.24
N LEU A 189 0.75 6.81 8.12
CA LEU A 189 1.65 6.49 9.25
C LEU A 189 1.52 7.56 10.35
N ASN A 190 1.74 8.81 9.97
CA ASN A 190 1.80 10.00 10.84
C ASN A 190 1.33 11.28 10.12
N GLN A 191 0.31 11.20 9.26
CA GLN A 191 -0.25 12.34 8.51
C GLN A 191 -1.17 13.19 9.41
N TYR A 192 -0.61 13.86 10.41
CA TYR A 192 -1.42 14.63 11.37
C TYR A 192 -2.03 15.88 10.72
N HIS A 193 -3.36 15.92 10.58
CA HIS A 193 -4.11 17.09 10.09
C HIS A 193 -4.74 17.93 11.22
N ALA A 194 -4.71 17.42 12.45
CA ALA A 194 -5.12 18.08 13.67
C ALA A 194 -4.25 17.54 14.83
N GLY A 195 -4.43 18.07 16.05
CA GLY A 195 -3.83 17.49 17.25
C GLY A 195 -4.29 16.03 17.40
N PRO A 196 -3.41 15.02 17.25
CA PRO A 196 -3.86 13.63 17.11
C PRO A 196 -4.39 13.04 18.43
N PHE A 197 -4.11 13.67 19.56
CA PHE A 197 -4.68 13.29 20.86
C PHE A 197 -6.04 13.93 21.12
N GLU A 198 -6.34 15.03 20.44
CA GLU A 198 -7.52 15.86 20.64
C GLU A 198 -8.60 15.55 19.59
N GLN A 199 -8.19 15.32 18.33
CA GLN A 199 -9.10 15.14 17.20
C GLN A 199 -8.53 14.12 16.20
N SER A 200 -9.16 12.96 16.12
CA SER A 200 -8.78 11.89 15.18
C SER A 200 -9.66 11.83 13.92
N VAL A 201 -10.80 12.53 13.90
CA VAL A 201 -11.70 12.65 12.74
C VAL A 201 -11.52 14.04 12.14
N VAL A 202 -11.11 14.11 10.87
CA VAL A 202 -10.74 15.35 10.18
C VAL A 202 -11.35 15.39 8.79
N HIS A 203 -11.49 16.60 8.23
CA HIS A 203 -11.92 16.73 6.84
C HIS A 203 -10.94 16.06 5.89
N HIS A 204 -11.48 15.42 4.87
CA HIS A 204 -10.67 14.90 3.78
C HIS A 204 -10.11 16.06 2.95
N PRO A 205 -8.80 16.04 2.59
CA PRO A 205 -8.18 17.14 1.83
C PRO A 205 -8.69 17.24 0.38
N SER A 206 -9.01 16.11 -0.25
CA SER A 206 -9.75 16.09 -1.53
C SER A 206 -11.21 16.55 -1.33
N PRO A 207 -11.76 17.42 -2.20
CA PRO A 207 -13.07 18.04 -2.00
C PRO A 207 -14.26 17.07 -2.07
N VAL A 208 -14.12 15.87 -2.65
CA VAL A 208 -15.22 14.90 -2.81
C VAL A 208 -14.74 13.46 -2.59
N ALA A 209 -14.27 13.13 -1.38
CA ALA A 209 -13.83 11.75 -1.10
C ALA A 209 -14.90 10.86 -0.43
N THR A 210 -15.83 11.45 0.34
CA THR A 210 -16.95 10.72 0.96
C THR A 210 -18.21 11.57 1.03
N ALA A 211 -19.37 10.95 1.28
CA ALA A 211 -20.67 11.62 1.40
C ALA A 211 -20.69 12.78 2.42
N ASN A 212 -19.84 12.71 3.46
CA ASN A 212 -19.69 13.77 4.48
C ASN A 212 -18.31 14.48 4.42
N ASN A 213 -17.44 14.05 3.51
CA ASN A 213 -16.05 14.50 3.33
C ASN A 213 -15.17 14.50 4.60
N PHE A 214 -15.28 13.45 5.41
CA PHE A 214 -14.43 13.21 6.59
C PHE A 214 -13.65 11.90 6.46
N LEU A 215 -12.45 11.90 7.03
CA LEU A 215 -11.63 10.72 7.27
C LEU A 215 -12.03 10.06 8.59
N PRO A 216 -12.15 8.72 8.65
CA PRO A 216 -12.49 8.01 9.88
C PRO A 216 -11.36 8.11 10.90
N ALA A 217 -11.71 7.93 12.17
CA ALA A 217 -10.75 8.05 13.26
C ALA A 217 -9.56 7.12 13.05
N GLY A 218 -8.35 7.67 13.09
CA GLY A 218 -7.10 6.89 12.99
C GLY A 218 -6.71 6.43 11.58
N ASP A 219 -7.39 6.88 10.53
CA ASP A 219 -6.95 6.68 9.14
C ASP A 219 -5.62 7.38 8.86
N THR A 220 -5.54 8.64 9.29
CA THR A 220 -4.39 9.53 9.03
C THR A 220 -3.12 9.14 9.78
N HIS A 221 -3.23 8.38 10.87
CA HIS A 221 -2.08 8.02 11.70
C HIS A 221 -2.29 6.74 12.50
N ILE A 222 -1.19 6.02 12.70
CA ILE A 222 -1.11 4.86 13.59
C ILE A 222 -0.05 5.02 14.68
N VAL A 223 0.88 5.97 14.52
CA VAL A 223 1.80 6.40 15.58
C VAL A 223 1.45 7.80 16.04
N TYR A 224 1.85 8.19 17.25
CA TYR A 224 1.52 9.49 17.85
C TYR A 224 2.78 10.31 18.11
N PRO A 225 2.73 11.65 18.12
CA PRO A 225 3.89 12.47 18.42
C PRO A 225 4.26 12.35 19.90
N GLY A 226 5.56 12.35 20.21
CA GLY A 226 6.07 12.28 21.58
C GLY A 226 7.34 13.12 21.75
N LYS A 227 7.62 13.54 22.99
CA LYS A 227 8.74 14.45 23.31
C LYS A 227 10.12 13.87 22.94
N ALA A 228 10.28 12.55 23.02
CA ALA A 228 11.53 11.85 22.73
C ALA A 228 11.50 11.09 21.38
N GLY A 229 10.47 11.29 20.57
CA GLY A 229 10.23 10.56 19.33
C GLY A 229 8.79 10.03 19.22
N PRO A 230 8.44 9.36 18.10
CA PRO A 230 7.10 8.82 17.89
C PRO A 230 6.73 7.78 18.94
N LEU A 231 5.51 7.87 19.46
CA LEU A 231 4.90 6.90 20.35
C LEU A 231 4.19 5.83 19.53
N SER A 232 4.46 4.57 19.86
CA SER A 232 3.69 3.44 19.31
C SER A 232 2.23 3.48 19.78
N SER A 233 1.33 2.86 19.03
CA SER A 233 -0.06 2.67 19.42
C SER A 233 -0.41 1.19 19.54
N ALA A 234 -1.52 0.90 20.22
CA ALA A 234 -2.04 -0.47 20.28
C ALA A 234 -2.33 -1.07 18.89
N ARG A 235 -2.66 -0.22 17.90
CA ARG A 235 -2.89 -0.62 16.50
C ARG A 235 -1.58 -0.93 15.79
N PHE A 236 -0.54 -0.11 16.00
CA PHE A 236 0.79 -0.34 15.41
C PHE A 236 1.43 -1.62 15.96
N GLU A 237 1.35 -1.85 17.27
CA GLU A 237 1.80 -3.11 17.86
C GLU A 237 1.00 -4.33 17.39
N ALA A 238 -0.29 -4.15 17.09
CA ALA A 238 -1.12 -5.22 16.52
C ALA A 238 -0.69 -5.57 15.08
N HIS A 239 -0.34 -4.58 14.26
CA HIS A 239 0.29 -4.84 12.96
C HIS A 239 1.61 -5.61 13.10
N ARG A 240 2.49 -5.20 14.02
CA ARG A 240 3.74 -5.93 14.29
C ARG A 240 3.49 -7.39 14.64
N ILE A 241 2.53 -7.66 15.53
CA ILE A 241 2.14 -9.03 15.89
C ILE A 241 1.66 -9.82 14.66
N GLY A 242 0.85 -9.20 13.80
CA GLY A 242 0.38 -9.81 12.55
C GLY A 242 1.52 -10.15 11.59
N ILE A 243 2.50 -9.25 11.45
CA ILE A 243 3.68 -9.45 10.60
C ILE A 243 4.56 -10.59 11.15
N GLU A 244 4.76 -10.67 12.47
CA GLU A 244 5.46 -11.80 13.09
C GLU A 244 4.73 -13.13 12.86
N ASP A 245 3.40 -13.13 12.97
CA ASP A 245 2.59 -14.31 12.66
C ASP A 245 2.71 -14.71 11.19
N PHE A 246 2.79 -13.75 10.27
CA PHE A 246 3.00 -14.03 8.85
C PHE A 246 4.34 -14.75 8.59
N GLU A 247 5.44 -14.30 9.19
CA GLU A 247 6.73 -14.97 9.04
C GLU A 247 6.71 -16.41 9.60
N LEU A 248 6.07 -16.62 10.75
CA LEU A 248 5.86 -17.97 11.29
C LEU A 248 4.98 -18.84 10.37
N LEU A 249 3.95 -18.26 9.77
CA LEU A 249 3.10 -18.94 8.80
C LEU A 249 3.87 -19.28 7.53
N ARG A 250 4.78 -18.41 7.06
CA ARG A 250 5.65 -18.69 5.91
C ARG A 250 6.58 -19.88 6.17
N LEU A 251 7.25 -19.91 7.32
CA LEU A 251 8.08 -21.05 7.74
C LEU A 251 7.24 -22.34 7.79
N PHE A 252 6.06 -22.28 8.41
CA PHE A 252 5.17 -23.44 8.50
C PHE A 252 4.62 -23.88 7.12
N LYS A 253 4.36 -22.94 6.20
CA LYS A 253 3.90 -23.23 4.83
C LYS A 253 4.96 -23.97 4.04
N ALA A 254 6.23 -23.61 4.18
CA ALA A 254 7.35 -24.26 3.50
C ALA A 254 7.45 -25.76 3.83
N GLU A 255 7.20 -26.14 5.09
CA GLU A 255 7.25 -27.54 5.51
C GLU A 255 5.93 -28.30 5.30
N LYS A 256 4.79 -27.66 5.59
CA LYS A 256 3.47 -28.32 5.71
C LYS A 256 2.36 -27.50 5.02
N PRO A 257 2.38 -27.31 3.69
CA PRO A 257 1.48 -26.39 2.99
C PRO A 257 -0.02 -26.67 3.20
N LYS A 258 -0.44 -27.94 3.14
CA LYS A 258 -1.86 -28.32 3.39
C LYS A 258 -2.30 -28.07 4.84
N ALA A 259 -1.39 -28.22 5.81
CA ALA A 259 -1.70 -27.98 7.22
C ALA A 259 -1.71 -26.48 7.55
N HIS A 260 -0.84 -25.70 6.91
CA HIS A 260 -0.84 -24.24 6.92
C HIS A 260 -2.20 -23.69 6.50
N GLU A 261 -2.72 -24.10 5.33
CA GLU A 261 -4.00 -23.61 4.82
C GLU A 261 -5.15 -23.86 5.82
N ARG A 262 -5.22 -25.08 6.36
CA ARG A 262 -6.21 -25.45 7.40
C ARG A 262 -6.05 -24.66 8.69
N MET A 263 -4.85 -24.18 9.01
CA MET A 263 -4.60 -23.37 10.19
C MET A 263 -5.06 -21.94 9.98
N VAL A 264 -4.67 -21.32 8.86
CA VAL A 264 -5.08 -19.96 8.48
C VAL A 264 -6.60 -19.85 8.43
N LYS A 265 -7.28 -20.80 7.76
CA LYS A 265 -8.76 -20.86 7.66
C LYS A 265 -9.50 -20.94 9.01
N LYS A 266 -8.83 -21.26 10.12
CA LYS A 266 -9.47 -21.22 11.46
C LYS A 266 -9.69 -19.80 11.97
N LEU A 267 -8.89 -18.85 11.49
CA LEU A 267 -8.92 -17.46 11.93
C LEU A 267 -9.29 -16.49 10.81
N PHE A 268 -8.89 -16.76 9.57
CA PHE A 268 -9.07 -15.86 8.44
C PHE A 268 -9.56 -16.64 7.21
N ARG A 269 -10.73 -16.27 6.67
CA ARG A 269 -11.34 -16.90 5.49
C ARG A 269 -11.43 -15.92 4.32
N SER A 270 -11.62 -14.63 4.59
CA SER A 270 -11.58 -13.54 3.63
C SER A 270 -11.37 -12.21 4.35
N TYR A 271 -11.22 -11.10 3.61
CA TYR A 271 -11.15 -9.76 4.19
C TYR A 271 -12.46 -9.28 4.83
N THR A 272 -13.55 -10.04 4.73
CA THR A 272 -14.83 -9.79 5.43
C THR A 272 -15.20 -10.89 6.43
N ASP A 273 -14.50 -12.02 6.42
CA ASP A 273 -14.79 -13.19 7.23
C ASP A 273 -13.55 -13.66 8.01
N TYR A 274 -13.42 -13.15 9.23
CA TYR A 274 -12.33 -13.47 10.17
C TYR A 274 -12.86 -13.66 11.61
N GLU A 275 -12.04 -14.23 12.49
CA GLU A 275 -12.44 -14.62 13.85
C GLU A 275 -12.13 -13.53 14.87
N LEU A 276 -13.14 -13.00 15.56
CA LEU A 276 -12.95 -11.93 16.54
C LEU A 276 -12.67 -12.41 17.99
N SER A 277 -12.73 -13.73 18.25
CA SER A 277 -12.39 -14.28 19.55
C SER A 277 -10.89 -14.29 19.83
N VAL A 278 -10.45 -13.42 20.73
CA VAL A 278 -9.06 -13.38 21.25
C VAL A 278 -8.63 -14.73 21.81
N LYS A 279 -9.54 -15.48 22.45
CA LYS A 279 -9.26 -16.83 22.98
C LYS A 279 -8.93 -17.82 21.86
N LYS A 280 -9.68 -17.77 20.76
CA LYS A 280 -9.45 -18.64 19.60
C LYS A 280 -8.16 -18.25 18.86
N TYR A 281 -7.93 -16.96 18.64
CA TYR A 281 -6.67 -16.44 18.11
C TYR A 281 -5.46 -16.95 18.91
N ARG A 282 -5.42 -16.72 20.23
CA ARG A 282 -4.33 -17.18 21.09
C ARG A 282 -4.13 -18.70 21.05
N LYS A 283 -5.21 -19.48 21.02
CA LYS A 283 -5.14 -20.94 20.92
C LYS A 283 -4.52 -21.40 19.60
N VAL A 284 -4.85 -20.76 18.49
CA VAL A 284 -4.29 -21.08 17.17
C VAL A 284 -2.83 -20.62 17.07
N ARG A 285 -2.51 -19.39 17.48
CA ARG A 285 -1.14 -18.87 17.51
C ARG A 285 -0.20 -19.73 18.36
N LYS A 286 -0.63 -20.18 19.54
CA LYS A 286 0.15 -21.12 20.38
C LYS A 286 0.44 -22.44 19.67
N ARG A 287 -0.48 -22.91 18.83
CA ARG A 287 -0.28 -24.12 18.02
C ARG A 287 0.70 -23.86 16.87
N LEU A 288 0.63 -22.69 16.23
CA LEU A 288 1.59 -22.28 15.21
C LEU A 288 3.02 -22.25 15.76
N LEU A 289 3.22 -21.58 16.90
CA LEU A 289 4.54 -21.50 17.57
C LEU A 289 5.13 -22.89 17.83
N ARG A 290 4.35 -23.79 18.45
CA ARG A 290 4.78 -25.18 18.69
C ARG A 290 5.12 -25.96 17.42
N LYS A 291 4.49 -25.63 16.29
CA LYS A 291 4.74 -26.30 15.01
C LYS A 291 6.04 -25.82 14.37
N VAL A 292 6.40 -24.55 14.57
CA VAL A 292 7.67 -23.99 14.09
C VAL A 292 8.83 -24.37 15.03
N GLU A 293 8.62 -24.40 16.34
CA GLU A 293 9.65 -24.80 17.33
C GLU A 293 10.07 -26.27 17.22
N GLY A 294 9.14 -27.17 16.89
CA GLY A 294 9.39 -28.62 16.79
C GLY A 294 10.00 -29.08 15.45
N GLY A 295 10.53 -28.15 14.65
CA GLY A 295 11.15 -28.38 13.34
C GLY A 295 12.68 -28.37 13.33
N VAL A 296 13.33 -28.47 14.50
CA VAL A 296 14.78 -28.70 14.65
C VAL A 296 15.02 -30.07 15.29
#